data_AF-A0A2S9YIQ5-F1
#
_entry.id   AF-A0A2S9YIQ5-F1
#
_cell.length_a   1.000
_cell.length_b   1.000
_cell.length_c   1.000
_cell.angle_alpha   90.00
_cell.angle_beta   90.00
_cell.angle_gamma   90.00
#
_symmetry.space_group_name_H-M   'P 1'
#
loop_
_entity.id
_entity.type
_entity.pdbx_description
1 polymer ?
#
loop_
_entity_poly.entity_id
_entity_poly.type
_entity_poly.pdbx_seq_one_letter_code
_entity_poly.pdbx_strand_id
1 'polypeptide(L)'
;MPVDPSLEPTRRRHAAQLWTMRAHAELEAAARFSRFADELAKLDAPAQVIELAQSAAVDERRHQVRCDELVAYFGGEPSGAREQPAKPLRCDLTEPRERMLYEVVSMSCVTESLSTALLLEIQTRCEDPRVRAVVHEIVRDEVQHARLGWLHLAHEARRGPSLAWLGSRLPAMLRGTLDTPELFADGPGAGDQLDGLGGLPRANRREIFVQCLTEVVFPGLAHSGVDTSAAQAWLDQLNTRPG
;
A
#
# COMPACT_ATOMS: atom_id res chain seq x y z
N MET A 1 14.45 17.12 -17.92
CA MET A 1 15.65 16.29 -18.07
C MET A 1 15.30 15.09 -18.92
N PRO A 2 16.06 14.82 -19.99
CA PRO A 2 15.91 13.59 -20.77
C PRO A 2 16.38 12.38 -19.95
N VAL A 3 15.88 11.18 -20.28
CA VAL A 3 16.38 9.91 -19.71
C VAL A 3 17.87 9.78 -20.04
N ASP A 4 18.64 9.19 -19.13
CA ASP A 4 20.03 8.84 -19.38
C ASP A 4 20.15 8.04 -20.70
N PRO A 5 20.85 8.56 -21.72
CA PRO A 5 20.99 7.88 -23.00
C PRO A 5 21.77 6.55 -22.91
N SER A 6 22.48 6.30 -21.81
CA SER A 6 23.17 5.03 -21.54
C SER A 6 22.27 3.96 -20.92
N LEU A 7 21.02 4.30 -20.55
CA LEU A 7 20.09 3.33 -20.01
C LEU A 7 19.63 2.34 -21.09
N GLU A 8 19.95 1.06 -20.88
CA GLU A 8 19.58 -0.04 -21.77
C GLU A 8 18.10 -0.02 -22.16
N PRO A 9 17.74 -0.15 -23.46
CA PRO A 9 16.36 -0.04 -23.92
C PRO A 9 15.39 -1.00 -23.22
N THR A 10 15.85 -2.19 -22.86
CA THR A 10 15.04 -3.17 -22.12
C THR A 10 14.76 -2.73 -20.68
N ARG A 11 15.77 -2.20 -19.97
CA ARG A 11 15.58 -1.64 -18.61
C ARG A 11 14.62 -0.47 -18.65
N ARG A 12 14.76 0.42 -19.64
CA ARG A 12 13.86 1.55 -19.86
C ARG A 12 12.40 1.10 -20.05
N ARG A 13 12.15 0.09 -20.89
CA ARG A 13 10.79 -0.47 -21.08
C ARG A 13 10.22 -1.10 -19.80
N HIS A 14 11.03 -1.85 -19.06
CA HIS A 14 10.59 -2.46 -17.79
C HIS A 14 10.30 -1.39 -16.73
N ALA A 15 11.07 -0.30 -16.68
CA ALA A 15 10.78 0.84 -15.80
C ALA A 15 9.43 1.47 -16.16
N ALA A 16 9.16 1.71 -17.44
CA ALA A 16 7.85 2.20 -17.88
C ALA A 16 6.71 1.26 -17.43
N GLN A 17 6.86 -0.06 -17.59
CA GLN A 17 5.85 -1.04 -17.16
C GLN A 17 5.63 -1.04 -15.64
N LEU A 18 6.70 -0.94 -14.84
CA LEU A 18 6.61 -0.82 -13.39
C LEU A 18 5.79 0.41 -13.00
N TRP A 19 6.10 1.57 -13.57
CA TRP A 19 5.40 2.81 -13.27
C TRP A 19 3.96 2.81 -13.79
N THR A 20 3.66 2.09 -14.87
CA THR A 20 2.28 1.84 -15.31
C THR A 20 1.51 1.02 -14.27
N MET A 21 2.11 -0.06 -13.75
CA MET A 21 1.47 -0.87 -12.70
C MET A 21 1.16 -0.04 -11.46
N ARG A 22 2.13 0.77 -11.01
CA ARG A 22 1.93 1.68 -9.87
C ARG A 22 0.83 2.70 -10.16
N ALA A 23 0.82 3.34 -11.34
CA ALA A 23 -0.25 4.27 -11.71
C ALA A 23 -1.66 3.66 -11.58
N HIS A 24 -1.82 2.38 -11.95
CA HIS A 24 -3.08 1.66 -11.73
C HIS A 24 -3.38 1.46 -10.24
N ALA A 25 -2.39 1.03 -9.45
CA ALA A 25 -2.55 0.84 -8.00
C ALA A 25 -2.93 2.15 -7.28
N GLU A 26 -2.26 3.26 -7.59
CA GLU A 26 -2.59 4.58 -7.03
C GLU A 26 -4.05 4.95 -7.35
N LEU A 27 -4.52 4.73 -8.59
CA LEU A 27 -5.90 5.06 -8.95
C LEU A 27 -6.94 4.17 -8.27
N GLU A 28 -6.61 2.90 -8.05
CA GLU A 28 -7.45 1.99 -7.25
C GLU A 28 -7.50 2.41 -5.77
N ALA A 29 -6.38 2.89 -5.22
CA ALA A 29 -6.31 3.45 -3.88
C ALA A 29 -7.14 4.73 -3.76
N ALA A 30 -7.07 5.64 -4.73
CA ALA A 30 -7.87 6.86 -4.79
C ALA A 30 -9.38 6.58 -4.70
N ALA A 31 -9.86 5.61 -5.48
CA ALA A 31 -11.25 5.19 -5.46
C ALA A 31 -11.65 4.59 -4.11
N ARG A 32 -10.75 3.83 -3.48
CA ARG A 32 -10.99 3.19 -2.18
C ARG A 32 -11.05 4.21 -1.05
N PHE A 33 -10.14 5.17 -1.01
CA PHE A 33 -10.16 6.27 -0.04
C PHE A 33 -11.38 7.18 -0.22
N SER A 34 -11.80 7.44 -1.46
CA SER A 34 -13.05 8.18 -1.73
C SER A 34 -14.26 7.48 -1.12
N ARG A 35 -14.37 6.16 -1.32
CA ARG A 35 -15.44 5.37 -0.68
C ARG A 35 -15.30 5.36 0.85
N PHE A 36 -14.09 5.25 1.38
CA PHE A 36 -13.86 5.29 2.83
C PHE A 36 -14.38 6.58 3.43
N ALA A 37 -14.11 7.73 2.83
CA ALA A 37 -14.63 9.01 3.30
C ALA A 37 -16.16 8.99 3.43
N ASP A 38 -16.86 8.50 2.40
CA ASP A 38 -18.33 8.42 2.38
C ASP A 38 -18.88 7.45 3.42
N GLU A 39 -18.32 6.23 3.52
CA GLU A 39 -18.80 5.19 4.44
C GLU A 39 -18.46 5.51 5.90
N LEU A 40 -17.29 6.06 6.17
CA LEU A 40 -16.90 6.50 7.52
C LEU A 40 -17.78 7.65 8.00
N ALA A 41 -18.19 8.56 7.11
CA ALA A 41 -19.16 9.61 7.43
C ALA A 41 -20.53 9.02 7.80
N LYS A 42 -21.03 8.02 7.06
CA LYS A 42 -22.30 7.32 7.39
C LYS A 42 -22.24 6.57 8.72
N LEU A 43 -21.04 6.21 9.16
CA LEU A 43 -20.78 5.50 10.42
C LEU A 43 -20.36 6.46 11.56
N ASP A 44 -20.55 7.77 11.42
CA ASP A 44 -20.21 8.76 12.44
C ASP A 44 -18.76 8.60 12.95
N ALA A 45 -17.83 8.30 12.05
CA ALA A 45 -16.40 8.28 12.37
C ALA A 45 -15.90 9.69 12.74
N PRO A 46 -14.78 9.83 13.46
CA PRO A 46 -14.23 11.13 13.78
C PRO A 46 -13.95 11.97 12.52
N ALA A 47 -14.28 13.26 12.56
CA ALA A 47 -14.10 14.19 11.43
C ALA A 47 -12.68 14.13 10.84
N GLN A 48 -11.66 14.10 11.71
CA GLN A 48 -10.25 14.00 11.29
C GLN A 48 -9.97 12.73 10.44
N VAL A 49 -10.61 11.60 10.73
CA VAL A 49 -10.42 10.36 9.95
C VAL A 49 -11.06 10.51 8.57
N ILE A 50 -12.25 11.13 8.50
CA ILE A 50 -12.95 11.41 7.24
C ILE A 50 -12.14 12.38 6.38
N GLU A 51 -11.62 13.46 6.97
CA GLU A 51 -10.75 14.44 6.30
C GLU A 51 -9.49 13.78 5.76
N LEU A 52 -8.82 12.93 6.55
CA LEU A 52 -7.65 12.17 6.08
C LEU A 52 -8.00 11.25 4.91
N ALA A 53 -9.18 10.60 4.91
CA ALA A 53 -9.61 9.76 3.80
C ALA A 53 -9.84 10.57 2.51
N GLN A 54 -10.42 11.77 2.65
CA GLN A 54 -10.63 12.69 1.51
C GLN A 54 -9.29 13.19 0.97
N SER A 55 -8.35 13.58 1.84
CA SER A 55 -7.00 13.99 1.45
C SER A 55 -6.27 12.86 0.75
N ALA A 56 -6.25 11.66 1.32
CA ALA A 56 -5.63 10.50 0.70
C ALA A 56 -6.17 10.24 -0.70
N ALA A 57 -7.50 10.32 -0.90
CA ALA A 57 -8.09 10.17 -2.23
C ALA A 57 -7.61 11.23 -3.25
N VAL A 58 -7.29 12.45 -2.82
CA VAL A 58 -6.72 13.50 -3.67
C VAL A 58 -5.25 13.24 -3.94
N ASP A 59 -4.51 12.81 -2.91
CA ASP A 59 -3.09 12.48 -2.99
C ASP A 59 -2.86 11.31 -3.95
N GLU A 60 -3.64 10.24 -3.88
CA GLU A 60 -3.49 9.11 -4.79
C GLU A 60 -3.79 9.44 -6.26
N ARG A 61 -4.75 10.34 -6.53
CA ARG A 61 -4.96 10.82 -7.91
C ARG A 61 -3.75 11.62 -8.40
N ARG A 62 -3.11 12.38 -7.51
CA ARG A 62 -1.86 13.09 -7.83
C ARG A 62 -0.72 12.09 -8.06
N HIS A 63 -0.57 11.07 -7.22
CA HIS A 63 0.43 10.02 -7.37
C HIS A 63 0.29 9.27 -8.69
N GLN A 64 -0.94 8.94 -9.09
CA GLN A 64 -1.23 8.35 -10.40
C GLN A 64 -0.67 9.20 -11.55
N VAL A 65 -0.93 10.51 -11.52
CA VAL A 65 -0.42 11.44 -12.55
C VAL A 65 1.12 11.46 -12.53
N ARG A 66 1.76 11.48 -11.36
CA ARG A 66 3.22 11.41 -11.24
C ARG A 66 3.80 10.10 -11.79
N CYS A 67 3.11 8.99 -11.57
CA CYS A 67 3.50 7.71 -12.13
C CYS A 67 3.41 7.72 -13.66
N ASP A 68 2.32 8.25 -14.24
CA ASP A 68 2.18 8.42 -15.69
C ASP A 68 3.25 9.35 -16.30
N GLU A 69 3.65 10.41 -15.59
CA GLU A 69 4.78 11.27 -15.98
C GLU A 69 6.10 10.47 -16.08
N LEU A 70 6.32 9.51 -15.16
CA LEU A 70 7.48 8.61 -15.22
C LEU A 70 7.36 7.58 -16.35
N VAL A 71 6.16 7.06 -16.62
CA VAL A 71 5.91 6.18 -17.79
C VAL A 71 6.31 6.90 -19.08
N ALA A 72 5.82 8.12 -19.29
CA ALA A 72 6.15 8.95 -20.45
C ALA A 72 7.64 9.30 -20.50
N TYR A 73 8.25 9.60 -19.35
CA TYR A 73 9.69 9.84 -19.26
C TYR A 73 10.50 8.64 -19.78
N PHE A 74 10.17 7.42 -19.33
CA PHE A 74 10.76 6.19 -19.83
C PHE A 74 10.29 5.80 -21.25
N GLY A 75 9.52 6.65 -21.94
CA GLY A 75 9.13 6.44 -23.33
C GLY A 75 8.03 5.40 -23.53
N GLY A 76 7.30 5.07 -22.45
CA GLY A 76 6.03 4.37 -22.54
C GLY A 76 4.89 5.36 -22.81
N GLU A 77 3.73 4.82 -23.19
CA GLU A 77 2.48 5.59 -23.21
C GLU A 77 1.88 5.63 -21.80
N PRO A 78 1.30 6.77 -21.37
CA PRO A 78 0.59 6.86 -20.09
C PRO A 78 -0.40 5.70 -19.90
N SER A 79 -0.61 5.25 -18.67
CA SER A 79 -1.38 4.05 -18.34
C SER A 79 -2.79 4.03 -18.95
N GLY A 80 -3.38 5.20 -19.19
CA GLY A 80 -4.77 5.33 -19.61
C GLY A 80 -5.75 4.82 -18.56
N ALA A 81 -5.28 4.68 -17.31
CA ALA A 81 -6.08 4.22 -16.19
C ALA A 81 -7.30 5.13 -16.01
N ARG A 82 -8.45 4.50 -15.76
CA ARG A 82 -9.69 5.20 -15.46
C ARG A 82 -10.18 4.79 -14.10
N GLU A 83 -10.45 5.76 -13.25
CA GLU A 83 -10.93 5.50 -11.90
C GLU A 83 -12.22 4.68 -11.96
N GLN A 84 -12.19 3.51 -11.34
CA GLN A 84 -13.36 2.63 -11.23
C GLN A 84 -13.88 2.69 -9.80
N PRO A 85 -15.20 2.62 -9.58
CA PRO A 85 -15.75 2.55 -8.24
C PRO A 85 -15.13 1.40 -7.43
N ALA A 86 -14.52 1.73 -6.30
CA ALA A 86 -13.94 0.73 -5.41
C ALA A 86 -15.03 -0.17 -4.83
N LYS A 87 -14.80 -1.49 -4.91
CA LYS A 87 -15.68 -2.49 -4.32
C LYS A 87 -15.24 -2.79 -2.88
N PRO A 88 -16.18 -3.08 -1.96
CA PRO A 88 -15.83 -3.59 -0.64
C PRO A 88 -14.99 -4.87 -0.72
N LEU A 89 -14.07 -5.05 0.22
CA LEU A 89 -13.36 -6.31 0.38
C LEU A 89 -14.35 -7.43 0.69
N ARG A 90 -14.15 -8.57 0.03
CA ARG A 90 -14.95 -9.76 0.28
C ARG A 90 -14.63 -10.33 1.66
N CYS A 91 -15.59 -10.24 2.57
CA CYS A 91 -15.54 -10.85 3.89
C CYS A 91 -16.94 -11.36 4.28
N ASP A 92 -17.00 -12.21 5.29
CA ASP A 92 -18.21 -12.80 5.87
C ASP A 92 -18.80 -11.95 7.02
N LEU A 93 -18.26 -10.74 7.23
CA LEU A 93 -18.73 -9.81 8.26
C LEU A 93 -20.06 -9.16 7.85
N THR A 94 -21.05 -9.25 8.74
CA THR A 94 -22.40 -8.72 8.49
C THR A 94 -22.60 -7.31 9.05
N GLU A 95 -21.86 -6.92 10.09
CA GLU A 95 -21.91 -5.58 10.67
C GLU A 95 -21.17 -4.57 9.77
N PRO A 96 -21.86 -3.53 9.23
CA PRO A 96 -21.22 -2.40 8.55
C PRO A 96 -19.95 -1.82 9.16
N ARG A 97 -19.93 -1.54 10.47
CA ARG A 97 -18.79 -0.95 11.19
C ARG A 97 -17.62 -1.93 11.29
N GLU A 98 -17.88 -3.22 11.54
CA GLU A 98 -16.83 -4.24 11.54
C GLU A 98 -16.23 -4.43 10.15
N ARG A 99 -17.07 -4.46 9.10
CA ARG A 99 -16.60 -4.45 7.71
C ARG A 99 -15.71 -3.24 7.45
N MET A 100 -16.18 -2.05 7.81
CA MET A 100 -15.42 -0.82 7.58
C MET A 100 -14.08 -0.84 8.31
N LEU A 101 -14.06 -1.25 9.58
CA LEU A 101 -12.83 -1.37 10.35
C LEU A 101 -11.87 -2.40 9.73
N TYR A 102 -12.38 -3.56 9.29
CA TYR A 102 -11.57 -4.56 8.59
C TYR A 102 -10.94 -4.00 7.32
N GLU A 103 -11.70 -3.25 6.52
CA GLU A 103 -11.19 -2.63 5.29
C GLU A 103 -10.17 -1.52 5.55
N VAL A 104 -10.42 -0.66 6.53
CA VAL A 104 -9.49 0.41 6.93
C VAL A 104 -8.19 -0.17 7.49
N VAL A 105 -8.26 -1.23 8.30
CA VAL A 105 -7.06 -1.91 8.81
C VAL A 105 -6.29 -2.56 7.66
N SER A 106 -6.99 -3.27 6.76
CA SER A 106 -6.34 -3.91 5.61
C SER A 106 -5.64 -2.92 4.70
N MET A 107 -6.28 -1.78 4.41
CA MET A 107 -5.73 -0.77 3.52
C MET A 107 -4.68 0.08 4.24
N SER A 108 -5.06 0.81 5.28
CA SER A 108 -4.21 1.83 5.89
C SER A 108 -3.22 1.29 6.90
N CYS A 109 -3.63 0.38 7.80
CA CYS A 109 -2.68 -0.16 8.79
C CYS A 109 -1.68 -1.12 8.15
N VAL A 110 -2.10 -1.90 7.15
CA VAL A 110 -1.26 -2.92 6.53
C VAL A 110 -0.68 -2.43 5.19
N THR A 111 -1.51 -2.23 4.17
CA THR A 111 -1.03 -1.92 2.81
C THR A 111 -0.25 -0.59 2.75
N GLU A 112 -0.74 0.50 3.35
CA GLU A 112 -0.03 1.79 3.28
C GLU A 112 1.25 1.83 4.12
N SER A 113 1.25 1.17 5.29
CA SER A 113 2.48 1.04 6.08
C SER A 113 3.56 0.28 5.30
N LEU A 114 3.15 -0.75 4.55
CA LEU A 114 4.02 -1.54 3.71
C LEU A 114 4.45 -0.79 2.44
N SER A 115 3.55 -0.06 1.78
CA SER A 115 3.87 0.83 0.65
C SER A 115 4.92 1.86 1.09
N THR A 116 4.69 2.50 2.24
CA THR A 116 5.63 3.46 2.85
C THR A 116 7.01 2.83 3.06
N ALA A 117 7.08 1.65 3.67
CA ALA A 117 8.35 0.97 3.94
C ALA A 117 9.10 0.60 2.64
N LEU A 118 8.39 0.12 1.62
CA LEU A 118 8.96 -0.17 0.30
C LEU A 118 9.48 1.09 -0.39
N LEU A 119 8.69 2.16 -0.38
CA LEU A 119 9.06 3.42 -1.02
C LEU A 119 10.23 4.12 -0.32
N LEU A 120 10.35 3.99 1.01
CA LEU A 120 11.53 4.44 1.75
C LEU A 120 12.79 3.71 1.28
N GLU A 121 12.74 2.38 1.10
CA GLU A 121 13.89 1.65 0.55
C GLU A 121 14.16 2.02 -0.91
N ILE A 122 13.12 2.20 -1.73
CA ILE A 122 13.29 2.68 -3.10
C ILE A 122 14.02 4.04 -3.09
N GLN A 123 13.63 4.95 -2.19
CA GLN A 123 14.22 6.27 -2.06
C GLN A 123 15.73 6.22 -1.75
N THR A 124 16.19 5.28 -0.90
CA THR A 124 17.62 5.16 -0.56
C THR A 124 18.45 4.65 -1.75
N ARG A 125 17.83 3.92 -2.68
CA ARG A 125 18.47 3.33 -3.86
C ARG A 125 18.32 4.13 -5.14
N CYS A 126 17.36 5.03 -5.22
CA CYS A 126 17.05 5.82 -6.42
C CYS A 126 18.28 6.54 -7.00
N GLU A 127 18.67 6.20 -8.21
CA GLU A 127 19.77 6.86 -8.94
C GLU A 127 19.23 7.96 -9.85
N ASP A 128 18.08 7.74 -10.50
CA ASP A 128 17.45 8.72 -11.39
C ASP A 128 16.83 9.88 -10.58
N PRO A 129 17.21 11.14 -10.84
CA PRO A 129 16.73 12.29 -10.08
C PRO A 129 15.21 12.53 -10.19
N ARG A 130 14.58 12.18 -11.31
CA ARG A 130 13.12 12.34 -11.50
C ARG A 130 12.37 11.28 -10.71
N VAL A 131 12.84 10.04 -10.78
CA VAL A 131 12.28 8.96 -9.98
C VAL A 131 12.39 9.31 -8.49
N ARG A 132 13.57 9.78 -8.05
CA ARG A 132 13.78 10.19 -6.65
C ARG A 132 12.81 11.28 -6.21
N ALA A 133 12.57 12.29 -7.05
CA ALA A 133 11.64 13.38 -6.74
C ALA A 133 10.20 12.88 -6.59
N VAL A 134 9.73 12.02 -7.50
CA VAL A 134 8.39 11.44 -7.44
C VAL A 134 8.23 10.52 -6.22
N VAL A 135 9.18 9.61 -6.00
CA VAL A 135 9.16 8.72 -4.81
C VAL A 135 9.15 9.54 -3.51
N HIS A 136 9.94 10.61 -3.44
CA HIS A 136 9.95 11.48 -2.27
C HIS A 136 8.61 12.20 -2.04
N GLU A 137 7.94 12.64 -3.12
CA GLU A 137 6.58 13.20 -3.02
C GLU A 137 5.62 12.15 -2.44
N ILE A 138 5.56 10.96 -3.04
CA ILE A 138 4.65 9.87 -2.63
C ILE A 138 4.89 9.47 -1.16
N VAL A 139 6.15 9.20 -0.76
CA VAL A 139 6.50 8.80 0.62
C VAL A 139 5.97 9.77 1.68
N ARG A 140 6.01 11.07 1.39
CA ARG A 140 5.58 12.10 2.35
C ARG A 140 4.09 11.97 2.67
N ASP A 141 3.30 11.61 1.67
CA ASP A 141 1.85 11.54 1.76
C ASP A 141 1.40 10.18 2.34
N GLU A 142 2.10 9.10 1.97
CA GLU A 142 1.82 7.73 2.43
C GLU A 142 1.87 7.56 3.95
N VAL A 143 2.72 8.33 4.64
CA VAL A 143 2.76 8.35 6.11
C VAL A 143 1.40 8.79 6.69
N GLN A 144 0.72 9.74 6.06
CA GLN A 144 -0.62 10.17 6.50
C GLN A 144 -1.69 9.14 6.14
N HIS A 145 -1.55 8.45 4.99
CA HIS A 145 -2.46 7.38 4.57
C HIS A 145 -2.43 6.21 5.56
N ALA A 146 -1.24 5.82 6.01
CA ALA A 146 -1.09 4.83 7.07
C ALA A 146 -1.68 5.31 8.41
N ARG A 147 -1.40 6.57 8.77
CA ARG A 147 -1.88 7.18 10.03
C ARG A 147 -3.40 7.18 10.15
N LEU A 148 -4.14 7.37 9.06
CA LEU A 148 -5.60 7.27 9.03
C LEU A 148 -6.08 5.96 9.67
N GLY A 149 -5.50 4.83 9.27
CA GLY A 149 -5.88 3.51 9.76
C GLY A 149 -5.67 3.37 11.26
N TRP A 150 -4.50 3.79 11.73
CA TRP A 150 -4.17 3.74 13.15
C TRP A 150 -5.07 4.65 14.00
N LEU A 151 -5.42 5.83 13.51
CA LEU A 151 -6.36 6.73 14.18
C LEU A 151 -7.77 6.13 14.27
N HIS A 152 -8.26 5.54 13.18
CA HIS A 152 -9.57 4.90 13.16
C HIS A 152 -9.61 3.67 14.07
N LEU A 153 -8.59 2.80 14.00
CA LEU A 153 -8.47 1.62 14.86
C LEU A 153 -8.46 2.01 16.33
N ALA A 154 -7.68 3.03 16.72
CA ALA A 154 -7.62 3.50 18.10
C ALA A 154 -8.96 4.12 18.56
N HIS A 155 -9.72 4.75 17.65
CA HIS A 155 -11.08 5.23 17.96
C HIS A 155 -12.03 4.06 18.25
N GLU A 156 -12.06 3.06 17.37
CA GLU A 156 -12.93 1.88 17.53
C GLU A 156 -12.55 1.07 18.78
N ALA A 157 -11.27 0.92 19.08
CA ALA A 157 -10.79 0.25 20.30
C ALA A 157 -11.32 0.93 21.59
N ARG A 158 -11.47 2.27 21.59
CA ARG A 158 -12.01 3.02 22.74
C ARG A 158 -13.54 2.99 22.82
N ARG A 159 -14.23 2.65 21.72
CA ARG A 159 -15.69 2.72 21.63
C ARG A 159 -16.41 1.65 22.47
N GLY A 160 -15.73 0.54 22.79
CA GLY A 160 -16.20 -0.41 23.81
C GLY A 160 -16.25 -1.89 23.39
N PRO A 161 -16.67 -2.26 22.17
CA PRO A 161 -16.63 -3.65 21.74
C PRO A 161 -15.20 -4.19 21.62
N SER A 162 -15.00 -5.45 21.98
CA SER A 162 -13.71 -6.12 21.80
C SER A 162 -13.34 -6.24 20.32
N LEU A 163 -12.07 -5.97 20.00
CA LEU A 163 -11.50 -6.18 18.66
C LEU A 163 -10.96 -7.61 18.46
N ALA A 164 -11.28 -8.56 19.35
CA ALA A 164 -10.80 -9.94 19.27
C ALA A 164 -11.18 -10.64 17.94
N TRP A 165 -12.33 -10.30 17.36
CA TRP A 165 -12.75 -10.83 16.06
C TRP A 165 -11.75 -10.52 14.95
N LEU A 166 -11.11 -9.34 15.00
CA LEU A 166 -10.17 -8.88 13.97
C LEU A 166 -8.90 -9.75 13.97
N GLY A 167 -8.41 -10.14 15.15
CA GLY A 167 -7.21 -10.97 15.29
C GLY A 167 -7.27 -12.27 14.49
N SER A 168 -8.42 -12.96 14.56
CA SER A 168 -8.67 -14.20 13.79
C SER A 168 -8.70 -14.02 12.27
N ARG A 169 -8.90 -12.79 11.79
CA ARG A 169 -9.00 -12.46 10.36
C ARG A 169 -7.68 -11.98 9.77
N LEU A 170 -6.70 -11.60 10.60
CA LEU A 170 -5.41 -11.09 10.16
C LEU A 170 -4.70 -12.02 9.17
N PRO A 171 -4.66 -13.36 9.33
CA PRO A 171 -4.02 -14.23 8.32
C PRO A 171 -4.69 -14.18 6.95
N ALA A 172 -6.01 -14.01 6.87
CA ALA A 172 -6.71 -13.87 5.59
C ALA A 172 -6.41 -12.52 4.94
N MET A 173 -6.41 -11.45 5.75
CA MET A 173 -6.04 -10.10 5.33
C MET A 173 -4.62 -10.06 4.75
N LEU A 174 -3.65 -10.63 5.46
CA LEU A 174 -2.24 -10.66 5.04
C LEU A 174 -1.99 -11.54 3.82
N ARG A 175 -2.77 -12.61 3.61
CA ARG A 175 -2.69 -13.37 2.35
C ARG A 175 -3.11 -12.50 1.17
N GLY A 176 -4.14 -11.67 1.34
CA GLY A 176 -4.60 -10.76 0.29
C GLY A 176 -3.54 -9.72 -0.12
N THR A 177 -2.62 -9.35 0.77
CA THR A 177 -1.49 -8.47 0.42
C THR A 177 -0.38 -9.20 -0.34
N LEU A 178 -0.30 -10.54 -0.24
CA LEU A 178 0.62 -11.33 -1.06
C LEU A 178 0.19 -11.39 -2.53
N ASP A 179 -1.11 -11.31 -2.79
CA ASP A 179 -1.67 -11.43 -4.13
C ASP A 179 -1.56 -10.13 -4.95
N THR A 180 -0.98 -9.06 -4.39
CA THR A 180 -0.81 -7.80 -5.13
C THR A 180 0.43 -7.85 -6.03
N PRO A 181 0.33 -7.30 -7.27
CA PRO A 181 1.45 -7.30 -8.21
C PRO A 181 2.71 -6.58 -7.70
N GLU A 182 2.55 -5.58 -6.82
CA GLU A 182 3.65 -4.78 -6.28
C GLU A 182 4.53 -5.53 -5.28
N LEU A 183 3.97 -6.48 -4.53
CA LEU A 183 4.67 -7.15 -3.44
C LEU A 183 5.30 -8.49 -3.85
N PHE A 184 4.57 -9.39 -4.51
CA PHE A 184 5.05 -10.75 -4.79
C PHE A 184 4.86 -11.25 -6.22
N ALA A 185 4.33 -10.45 -7.14
CA ALA A 185 4.36 -10.88 -8.54
C ALA A 185 5.79 -10.86 -9.08
N ASP A 186 6.15 -11.94 -9.77
CA ASP A 186 7.32 -12.02 -10.64
C ASP A 186 7.00 -11.30 -11.96
N GLY A 187 6.80 -9.99 -11.87
CA GLY A 187 6.57 -9.11 -13.02
C GLY A 187 7.88 -8.52 -13.57
N PRO A 188 7.80 -7.72 -14.66
CA PRO A 188 8.95 -7.03 -15.25
C PRO A 188 9.73 -6.13 -14.27
N GLY A 189 9.14 -5.81 -13.11
CA GLY A 189 9.76 -5.03 -12.03
C GLY A 189 10.35 -5.82 -10.85
N ALA A 190 10.36 -7.16 -10.91
CA ALA A 190 10.70 -8.02 -9.79
C ALA A 190 12.19 -8.40 -9.67
N GLY A 191 13.05 -7.93 -10.57
CA GLY A 191 14.47 -8.27 -10.61
C GLY A 191 15.39 -7.06 -10.41
N ASP A 192 16.66 -7.34 -10.12
CA ASP A 192 17.76 -6.38 -9.93
C ASP A 192 17.91 -5.39 -11.10
N GLN A 193 17.31 -5.69 -12.25
CA GLN A 193 17.38 -4.88 -13.46
C GLN A 193 16.70 -3.52 -13.35
N LEU A 194 15.82 -3.31 -12.35
CA LEU A 194 15.18 -2.02 -12.08
C LEU A 194 15.72 -1.30 -10.85
N ASP A 195 16.81 -1.79 -10.27
CA ASP A 195 17.49 -1.08 -9.18
C ASP A 195 17.87 0.33 -9.63
N GLY A 196 17.68 1.30 -8.73
CA GLY A 196 17.86 2.73 -9.00
C GLY A 196 16.74 3.42 -9.82
N LEU A 197 15.77 2.67 -10.35
CA LEU A 197 14.67 3.19 -11.22
C LEU A 197 13.26 3.05 -10.62
N GLY A 198 13.16 2.69 -9.35
CA GLY A 198 11.89 2.50 -8.64
C GLY A 198 11.56 1.04 -8.32
N GLY A 199 12.31 0.07 -8.85
CA GLY A 199 12.12 -1.35 -8.55
C GLY A 199 12.95 -1.81 -7.37
N LEU A 200 12.50 -2.88 -6.71
CA LEU A 200 13.26 -3.58 -5.66
C LEU A 200 13.34 -5.07 -5.99
N PRO A 201 14.50 -5.71 -5.74
CA PRO A 201 14.61 -7.16 -5.84
C PRO A 201 13.56 -7.86 -4.96
N ARG A 202 13.04 -9.00 -5.41
CA ARG A 202 12.06 -9.82 -4.65
C ARG A 202 12.53 -10.11 -3.22
N ALA A 203 13.81 -10.42 -3.03
CA ALA A 203 14.38 -10.69 -1.71
C ALA A 203 14.22 -9.47 -0.77
N ASN A 204 14.53 -8.26 -1.25
CA ASN A 204 14.37 -7.03 -0.48
C ASN A 204 12.90 -6.74 -0.17
N ARG A 205 11.99 -6.89 -1.16
CA ARG A 205 10.55 -6.72 -0.91
C ARG A 205 10.05 -7.66 0.18
N ARG A 206 10.51 -8.91 0.18
CA ARG A 206 10.16 -9.91 1.20
C ARG A 206 10.74 -9.56 2.57
N GLU A 207 11.99 -9.10 2.64
CA GLU A 207 12.61 -8.67 3.89
C GLU A 207 11.85 -7.49 4.51
N ILE A 208 11.56 -6.45 3.72
CA ILE A 208 10.80 -5.28 4.13
C ILE A 208 9.39 -5.66 4.55
N PHE A 209 8.75 -6.59 3.84
CA PHE A 209 7.45 -7.13 4.23
C PHE A 209 7.48 -7.74 5.63
N VAL A 210 8.44 -8.62 5.90
CA VAL A 210 8.57 -9.24 7.22
C VAL A 210 8.85 -8.18 8.29
N GLN A 211 9.83 -7.29 8.06
CA GLN A 211 10.20 -6.22 9.00
C GLN A 211 9.01 -5.30 9.30
N CYS A 212 8.30 -4.80 8.28
CA CYS A 212 7.14 -3.95 8.44
C CYS A 212 6.05 -4.63 9.27
N LEU A 213 5.81 -5.93 9.05
CA LEU A 213 4.84 -6.67 9.84
C LEU A 213 5.27 -6.79 11.31
N THR A 214 6.52 -7.16 11.55
CA THR A 214 7.03 -7.43 12.91
C THR A 214 7.28 -6.17 13.73
N GLU A 215 7.65 -5.07 13.08
CA GLU A 215 8.09 -3.83 13.76
C GLU A 215 7.01 -2.75 13.81
N VAL A 216 6.06 -2.75 12.86
CA VAL A 216 5.02 -1.72 12.77
C VAL A 216 3.63 -2.31 12.94
N VAL A 217 3.25 -3.24 12.07
CA VAL A 217 1.85 -3.69 11.97
C VAL A 217 1.44 -4.49 13.20
N PHE A 218 2.19 -5.53 13.58
CA PHE A 218 1.81 -6.35 14.74
C PHE A 218 1.89 -5.58 16.07
N PRO A 219 2.94 -4.78 16.35
CA PRO A 219 2.97 -3.96 17.54
C PRO A 219 1.82 -2.93 17.60
N GLY A 220 1.50 -2.27 16.48
CA GLY A 220 0.40 -1.29 16.42
C GLY A 220 -0.98 -1.91 16.64
N LEU A 221 -1.22 -3.08 16.04
CA LEU A 221 -2.45 -3.86 16.25
C LEU A 221 -2.57 -4.33 17.70
N ALA A 222 -1.49 -4.89 18.26
CA ALA A 222 -1.46 -5.36 19.65
C ALA A 222 -1.67 -4.22 20.65
N HIS A 223 -1.07 -3.05 20.40
CA HIS A 223 -1.30 -1.84 21.20
C HIS A 223 -2.78 -1.41 21.22
N SER A 224 -3.50 -1.67 20.13
CA SER A 224 -4.93 -1.37 20.01
C SER A 224 -5.84 -2.49 20.55
N GLY A 225 -5.27 -3.54 21.18
CA GLY A 225 -6.02 -4.64 21.76
C GLY A 225 -6.38 -5.76 20.79
N VAL A 226 -5.75 -5.82 19.62
CA VAL A 226 -5.95 -6.91 18.65
C VAL A 226 -4.92 -8.02 18.91
N ASP A 227 -5.37 -9.26 19.10
CA ASP A 227 -4.47 -10.41 19.20
C ASP A 227 -3.83 -10.72 17.83
N THR A 228 -2.50 -10.65 17.77
CA THR A 228 -1.73 -10.88 16.54
C THR A 228 -1.09 -12.26 16.47
N SER A 229 -1.30 -13.13 17.47
CA SER A 229 -0.64 -14.44 17.58
C SER A 229 -0.87 -15.33 16.35
N ALA A 230 -2.09 -15.36 15.82
CA ALA A 230 -2.41 -16.12 14.62
C ALA A 230 -1.70 -15.58 13.35
N ALA A 231 -1.52 -14.26 13.27
CA ALA A 231 -0.82 -13.61 12.16
C ALA A 231 0.69 -13.85 12.22
N GLN A 232 1.27 -13.80 13.42
CA GLN A 232 2.69 -14.13 13.65
C GLN A 232 2.98 -15.59 13.29
N ALA A 233 2.16 -16.53 13.76
CA ALA A 233 2.30 -17.94 13.42
C ALA A 233 2.17 -18.21 11.90
N TRP A 234 1.31 -17.44 11.21
CA TRP A 234 1.21 -17.49 9.76
C TRP A 234 2.48 -16.97 9.08
N LEU A 235 3.06 -15.87 9.56
CA LEU A 235 4.30 -15.30 9.03
C LEU A 235 5.49 -16.27 9.21
N ASP A 236 5.58 -16.94 10.35
CA ASP A 236 6.62 -17.95 10.61
C ASP A 236 6.53 -19.13 9.63
N GLN A 237 5.31 -19.58 9.33
CA GLN A 237 5.08 -20.62 8.31
C GLN A 237 5.42 -20.14 6.90
N LEU A 238 5.22 -18.86 6.60
CA LEU A 238 5.63 -18.26 5.33
C LEU A 238 7.16 -18.19 5.20
N ASN A 239 7.86 -17.93 6.31
CA ASN A 239 9.32 -17.83 6.37
C ASN A 239 10.05 -19.18 6.29
N THR A 240 9.39 -20.27 6.67
CA THR A 240 9.95 -21.64 6.64
C THR A 240 9.74 -22.39 5.32
N ARG A 241 8.91 -21.87 4.40
CA ARG A 241 8.75 -22.45 3.06
C ARG A 241 9.89 -21.99 2.15
N PRO A 242 10.62 -22.91 1.48
CA PRO A 242 11.51 -22.52 0.40
C PRO A 242 10.68 -21.84 -0.69
N GLY A 243 11.04 -20.60 -1.01
CA GLY A 243 10.38 -19.78 -2.04
C GLY A 243 10.64 -20.28 -3.44
#